data_AF-A0A2M6ZUN2-F1
#
_entry.id   AF-A0A2M6ZUN2-F1
#
_cell.length_a   1.000
_cell.length_b   1.000
_cell.length_c   1.000
_cell.angle_alpha   90.00
_cell.angle_beta   90.00
_cell.angle_gamma   90.00
#
_symmetry.space_group_name_H-M   'P 1'
#
loop_
_entity.id
_entity.type
_entity.pdbx_description
1 polymer ?
#
loop_
_entity_poly.entity_id
_entity_poly.type
_entity_poly.pdbx_seq_one_letter_code
_entity_poly.pdbx_strand_id
1 'polypeptide(L)'
;MKLPEVGKFSQGRFLKKALRQASWLISLLIIIGLAAIFVACSPSGSESDTGQPRAAIIDQLCSTQPNDDFITQVNRDLEAFGFVVHVYQGN
;
A
#
# COMPACT_ATOMS: atom_id res chain seq x y z
N MET A 1 15.37 -53.03 49.33
CA MET A 1 14.43 -51.90 49.26
C MET A 1 14.31 -51.45 47.82
N LYS A 2 13.13 -51.58 47.19
CA LYS A 2 12.83 -51.03 45.86
C LYS A 2 12.13 -49.68 46.06
N LEU A 3 12.64 -48.62 45.43
CA LEU A 3 11.96 -47.32 45.36
C LEU A 3 10.98 -47.31 44.18
N PRO A 4 9.83 -46.61 44.30
CA PRO A 4 8.79 -46.64 43.28
C PRO A 4 9.15 -45.73 42.11
N GLU A 5 8.91 -46.20 40.89
CA GLU A 5 8.96 -45.37 39.68
C GLU A 5 7.80 -44.37 39.69
N VAL A 6 8.14 -43.08 39.74
CA VAL A 6 7.19 -41.98 39.62
C VAL A 6 6.85 -41.77 38.15
N GLY A 7 5.56 -41.92 37.84
CA GLY A 7 5.02 -41.95 36.49
C GLY A 7 5.31 -40.71 35.64
N LYS A 8 6.01 -40.93 34.53
CA LYS A 8 6.11 -39.99 33.39
C LYS A 8 4.92 -40.20 32.46
N PHE A 9 3.70 -39.89 32.89
CA PHE A 9 2.52 -40.16 32.04
C PHE A 9 1.49 -39.03 32.06
N SER A 10 1.83 -37.84 31.55
CA SER A 10 0.77 -36.89 31.07
C SER A 10 1.27 -35.70 30.25
N GLN A 11 2.50 -35.20 30.46
CA GLN A 11 2.91 -33.88 29.93
C GLN A 11 2.94 -33.77 28.39
N GLY A 12 3.40 -34.79 27.66
CA GLY A 12 3.63 -34.70 26.21
C GLY A 12 2.37 -34.58 25.34
N ARG A 13 1.20 -35.01 25.83
CA ARG A 13 -0.07 -34.91 25.07
C ARG A 13 -0.73 -33.53 25.21
N PHE A 14 -0.55 -32.88 26.36
CA PHE A 14 -1.07 -31.54 26.62
C PHE A 14 -0.30 -30.49 25.81
N LEU A 15 1.03 -30.59 25.78
CA LEU A 15 1.91 -29.74 24.97
C LEU A 15 1.59 -29.80 23.47
N LYS A 16 1.32 -30.98 22.91
CA LYS A 16 0.94 -31.14 21.50
C LYS A 16 -0.41 -30.51 21.16
N LYS A 17 -1.38 -30.58 22.07
CA LYS A 17 -2.71 -29.94 21.91
C LYS A 17 -2.60 -28.41 22.03
N ALA A 18 -1.80 -27.93 22.98
CA ALA A 18 -1.51 -26.50 23.14
C ALA A 18 -0.77 -25.92 21.93
N LEU A 19 0.23 -26.64 21.38
CA LEU A 19 0.90 -26.25 20.13
C LEU A 19 -0.07 -26.18 18.95
N ARG A 20 -1.00 -27.15 18.85
CA ARG A 20 -2.01 -27.19 17.79
C ARG A 20 -2.99 -26.02 17.88
N GLN A 21 -3.37 -25.61 19.09
CA GLN A 21 -4.19 -24.42 19.31
C GLN A 21 -3.42 -23.12 19.04
N ALA A 22 -2.15 -23.04 19.45
CA ALA A 22 -1.29 -21.88 19.19
C ALA A 22 -1.06 -21.68 17.69
N SER A 23 -0.93 -22.76 16.91
CA SER A 23 -0.76 -22.68 15.45
C SER A 23 -1.94 -21.99 14.76
N TRP A 24 -3.17 -22.23 15.21
CA TRP A 24 -4.35 -21.61 14.61
C TRP A 24 -4.41 -20.10 14.89
N LEU A 25 -4.03 -19.68 16.10
CA LEU A 25 -3.96 -18.26 16.47
C LEU A 25 -2.90 -17.51 15.66
N ILE A 26 -1.73 -18.12 15.45
CA ILE A 26 -0.66 -17.53 14.64
C ILE A 26 -1.13 -17.34 13.20
N SER A 27 -1.77 -18.34 12.59
CA SER A 27 -2.30 -18.22 11.23
C SER A 27 -3.37 -17.12 11.11
N LEU A 28 -4.24 -16.99 12.11
CA LEU A 28 -5.26 -15.93 12.13
C LEU A 28 -4.62 -14.54 12.19
N LEU A 29 -3.60 -14.35 13.04
CA LEU A 29 -2.88 -13.07 13.15
C LEU A 29 -2.18 -12.69 11.84
N ILE A 30 -1.60 -13.66 11.12
CA ILE A 30 -0.97 -13.42 9.82
C ILE A 30 -2.00 -12.93 8.80
N ILE A 31 -3.18 -13.57 8.75
CA ILE A 31 -4.26 -13.18 7.81
C ILE A 31 -4.76 -11.77 8.12
N ILE A 32 -4.99 -11.43 9.39
CA ILE A 32 -5.42 -10.09 9.80
C ILE A 32 -4.35 -9.05 9.47
N GLY A 33 -3.07 -9.35 9.72
CA GLY A 33 -1.95 -8.47 9.38
C GLY A 33 -1.85 -8.22 7.88
N LEU A 34 -2.00 -9.26 7.05
CA LEU A 34 -2.02 -9.12 5.60
C LEU A 34 -3.23 -8.30 5.13
N ALA A 35 -4.42 -8.56 5.66
CA ALA A 35 -5.62 -7.79 5.31
C ALA A 35 -5.48 -6.30 5.67
N ALA A 36 -4.85 -5.97 6.80
CA ALA A 36 -4.60 -4.58 7.20
C ALA A 36 -3.68 -3.83 6.22
N ILE A 37 -2.73 -4.53 5.58
CA ILE A 37 -1.88 -3.93 4.54
C ILE A 37 -2.73 -3.53 3.32
N PHE A 38 -3.74 -4.33 2.96
CA PHE A 38 -4.62 -4.04 1.82
C PHE A 38 -5.71 -2.99 2.11
N VAL A 39 -6.06 -2.77 3.37
CA VAL A 39 -7.05 -1.73 3.78
C VAL A 39 -6.46 -0.31 3.75
N ALA A 40 -5.14 -0.16 3.58
CA ALA A 40 -4.49 1.14 3.36
C ALA A 40 -4.70 1.71 1.95
N CYS A 41 -5.38 0.98 1.06
CA CYS A 41 -6.00 1.58 -0.12
C CYS A 41 -7.17 2.43 0.36
N SER A 42 -6.88 3.69 0.72
CA SER A 42 -7.91 4.73 0.83
C SER A 42 -8.80 4.62 -0.41
N PRO A 43 -10.14 4.64 -0.28
CA PRO A 43 -10.95 5.01 -1.42
C PRO A 43 -10.43 6.39 -1.81
N SER A 44 -9.73 6.44 -2.96
CA SER A 44 -9.36 7.69 -3.62
C SER A 44 -10.59 8.56 -3.51
N GLY A 45 -10.43 9.70 -2.83
CA GLY A 45 -11.53 10.49 -2.31
C GLY A 45 -12.67 10.53 -3.30
N SER A 46 -13.88 10.36 -2.78
CA SER A 46 -15.10 10.70 -3.48
C SER A 46 -15.07 12.20 -3.83
N GLU A 47 -14.30 12.57 -4.84
CA GLU A 47 -14.66 13.69 -5.67
C GLU A 47 -15.56 13.09 -6.74
N SER A 48 -16.85 13.26 -6.51
CA SER A 48 -17.80 13.51 -7.58
C SER A 48 -17.40 14.79 -8.34
N ASP A 49 -16.16 14.90 -8.80
CA ASP A 49 -15.82 15.87 -9.81
C ASP A 49 -16.13 15.17 -11.13
N THR A 50 -17.39 15.28 -11.55
CA THR A 50 -17.82 15.27 -12.95
C THR A 50 -17.13 16.38 -13.77
N GLY A 51 -15.96 16.83 -13.35
CA GLY A 51 -15.10 17.82 -13.96
C GLY A 51 -14.07 17.14 -14.83
N GLN A 52 -13.77 17.77 -15.96
CA GLN A 52 -12.74 17.36 -16.90
C GLN A 52 -11.41 17.06 -16.16
N PRO A 53 -10.71 15.96 -16.50
CA PRO A 53 -9.47 15.59 -15.83
C PRO A 53 -8.44 16.73 -15.95
N ARG A 54 -7.63 16.97 -14.91
CA ARG A 54 -6.67 18.08 -14.86
C ARG A 54 -5.23 17.58 -14.73
N ALA A 55 -4.31 18.29 -15.36
CA ALA A 55 -2.88 18.03 -15.29
C ALA A 55 -2.10 19.33 -15.05
N ALA A 56 -0.91 19.22 -14.46
CA ALA A 56 -0.02 20.34 -14.25
C ALA A 56 1.38 20.04 -14.80
N ILE A 57 1.94 20.99 -15.56
CA ILE A 57 3.33 20.98 -16.01
C ILE A 57 4.08 21.99 -15.13
N ILE A 58 5.11 21.54 -14.42
CA ILE A 58 5.93 22.39 -13.56
C ILE A 58 7.32 22.49 -14.19
N ASP A 59 7.63 23.64 -14.77
CA ASP A 59 8.95 23.94 -15.34
C ASP A 59 9.80 24.74 -14.34
N GLN A 60 10.72 24.05 -13.70
CA GLN A 60 11.65 24.64 -12.72
C GLN A 60 12.87 25.29 -13.38
N LEU A 61 13.09 25.05 -14.68
CA LEU A 61 14.27 25.49 -15.39
C LEU A 61 13.97 26.66 -16.33
N CYS A 62 12.74 27.15 -16.41
CA CYS A 62 12.37 28.19 -17.38
C CYS A 62 13.29 29.43 -17.36
N SER A 63 13.80 29.82 -16.19
CA SER A 63 14.71 30.97 -16.04
C SER A 63 16.14 30.72 -16.54
N THR A 64 16.62 29.47 -16.53
CA THR A 64 18.01 29.12 -16.92
C THR A 64 18.09 28.38 -18.25
N GLN A 65 17.03 27.65 -18.61
CA GLN A 65 16.92 26.83 -19.80
C GLN A 65 15.44 26.76 -20.23
N PRO A 66 15.00 27.65 -21.15
CA PRO A 66 13.64 27.62 -21.68
C PRO A 66 13.33 26.29 -22.38
N ASN A 67 12.16 25.73 -22.11
CA ASN A 67 11.73 24.42 -22.60
C ASN A 67 10.40 24.49 -23.37
N ASP A 68 10.20 25.56 -24.15
CA ASP A 68 8.93 25.86 -24.82
C ASP A 68 8.46 24.73 -25.75
N ASP A 69 9.39 24.10 -26.49
CA ASP A 69 9.08 22.99 -27.39
C ASP A 69 8.55 21.77 -26.62
N PHE A 70 9.18 21.45 -25.48
CA PHE A 70 8.77 20.34 -24.63
C PHE A 70 7.40 20.62 -23.99
N ILE A 71 7.21 21.80 -23.42
CA ILE A 71 5.93 22.21 -22.81
C ILE A 71 4.82 22.16 -23.85
N THR A 72 5.07 22.70 -25.06
CA THR A 72 4.08 22.70 -26.15
C THR A 72 3.68 21.29 -26.56
N GLN A 73 4.66 20.39 -26.71
CA GLN A 73 4.40 19.01 -27.10
C GLN A 73 3.59 18.27 -26.03
N VAL A 74 4.04 18.33 -24.77
CA VAL A 74 3.39 17.64 -23.65
C VAL A 74 2.00 18.22 -23.37
N ASN A 75 1.82 19.54 -23.50
CA ASN A 75 0.51 20.18 -23.38
C ASN A 75 -0.47 19.65 -24.43
N ARG A 76 -0.05 19.59 -25.70
CA ARG A 76 -0.87 19.04 -26.79
C ARG A 76 -1.25 17.59 -26.54
N ASP A 77 -0.30 16.77 -26.10
CA ASP A 77 -0.55 15.36 -25.84
C ASP A 77 -1.57 15.19 -24.71
N LEU A 78 -1.42 15.92 -23.61
CA LEU A 78 -2.35 15.88 -22.48
C LEU A 78 -3.76 16.40 -22.85
N GLU A 79 -3.85 17.49 -23.61
CA GLU A 79 -5.14 17.99 -24.13
C GLU A 79 -5.80 16.96 -25.06
N ALA A 80 -5.02 16.26 -25.89
CA ALA A 80 -5.54 15.19 -26.76
C ALA A 80 -6.10 13.99 -25.96
N PHE A 81 -5.58 13.76 -24.74
CA PHE A 81 -6.15 12.80 -23.78
C PHE A 81 -7.31 13.35 -22.96
N GLY A 82 -7.75 14.59 -23.22
CA GLY A 82 -8.89 15.23 -22.58
C GLY A 82 -8.57 15.99 -21.29
N PHE A 83 -7.29 16.18 -20.96
CA PHE A 83 -6.90 16.93 -19.76
C PHE A 83 -7.00 18.45 -19.96
N VAL A 84 -7.42 19.16 -18.92
CA VAL A 84 -7.16 20.61 -18.76
C VAL A 84 -5.77 20.76 -18.16
N VAL A 85 -4.87 21.45 -18.86
CA VAL A 85 -3.47 21.56 -18.46
C VAL A 85 -3.18 22.96 -17.91
N HIS A 86 -2.46 23.01 -16.79
CA HIS A 86 -1.93 24.23 -16.21
C HIS A 86 -0.40 24.20 -16.22
N VAL A 87 0.24 25.25 -16.75
CA VAL A 87 1.70 25.36 -16.78
C VAL A 87 2.15 26.33 -15.69
N TYR A 88 3.10 25.89 -14.86
CA TYR A 88 3.73 26.69 -13.81
C TYR A 88 5.23 26.79 -14.08
N GLN A 89 5.72 28.01 -14.14
CA GLN A 89 7.12 28.33 -14.41
C GLN A 89 7.75 28.92 -13.14
N GLY A 90 8.90 28.40 -12.73
CA GLY A 90 9.64 28.88 -11.57
C GLY A 90 10.43 30.15 -11.88
N ASN A 91 10.22 31.23 -11.10
CA ASN A 91 11.01 32.47 -11.22
C ASN A 91 12.49 32.26 -10.92
#